data_AF-D8Q810-F1
#
_entry.id   AF-D8Q810-F1
#
_cell.length_a   1.000
_cell.length_b   1.000
_cell.length_c   1.000
_cell.angle_alpha   90.00
_cell.angle_beta   90.00
_cell.angle_gamma   90.00
#
_symmetry.space_group_name_H-M   'P 1'
#
loop_
_entity.id
_entity.type
_entity.pdbx_description
1 polymer ?
#
loop_
_entity_poly.entity_id
_entity_poly.type
_entity_poly.pdbx_seq_one_letter_code
_entity_poly.pdbx_strand_id
1 'polypeptide(L)'
;MLVNTTSGLESLQEQLRRSGIFALDMEGRDLGAANGKLSVISFRTLDDVTYLVDALAFTADQLQSLLSLLADSSVTKLVWDGRMDASELLHGYGVQLRGAVDLQIADIMARRKRESFFDQKRRLSRGYRGIPASLITEAEFADVHRLNGLRGAAEDYGVIQRPMGLRGPQGPKFDHSKWLQRPLTAEQVVYATEDVDMILALYRIFKGRGDIQEANLKRQTEAYHSIHSRCRPDGSNAYLRHSLMPLDILDLPAPGSPLTPCNGCRRELSQRCFSPSSYHGKCFVCSAMDKEQVKPAGVQGRGMRYGPRSDLFGGLLFA
;
A
#
# COMPACT_ATOMS: atom_id res chain seq x y z
N MET A 1 12.59 -16.21 11.34
CA MET A 1 12.96 -16.20 12.77
C MET A 1 11.96 -15.36 13.54
N LEU A 2 11.33 -15.89 14.59
CA LEU A 2 10.44 -15.10 15.45
C LEU A 2 11.28 -14.30 16.45
N VAL A 3 11.00 -13.00 16.59
CA VAL A 3 11.68 -12.08 17.51
C VAL A 3 10.65 -11.59 18.52
N ASN A 4 10.74 -12.10 19.75
CA ASN A 4 9.83 -11.80 20.87
C ASN A 4 10.57 -11.61 22.21
N THR A 5 11.88 -11.37 22.16
CA THR A 5 12.73 -11.04 23.32
C THR A 5 13.57 -9.80 23.02
N THR A 6 13.94 -9.05 24.06
CA THR A 6 14.75 -7.82 23.90
C THR A 6 16.11 -8.10 23.26
N SER A 7 16.80 -9.17 23.66
CA SER A 7 18.08 -9.56 23.05
C SER A 7 17.94 -9.95 21.57
N GLY A 8 16.82 -10.58 21.20
CA GLY A 8 16.51 -10.86 19.80
C GLY A 8 16.27 -9.59 19.00
N LEU A 9 15.64 -8.58 19.60
CA LEU A 9 15.38 -7.28 18.98
C LEU A 9 16.69 -6.49 18.76
N GLU A 10 17.59 -6.48 19.74
CA GLU A 10 18.93 -5.88 19.63
C GLU A 10 19.75 -6.56 18.52
N SER A 11 19.79 -7.90 18.52
CA SER A 11 20.49 -8.68 17.49
C SER A 11 19.94 -8.41 16.09
N LEU A 12 18.61 -8.33 15.96
CA LEU A 12 17.95 -7.97 14.71
C LEU A 12 18.37 -6.57 14.25
N GLN A 13 18.32 -5.59 15.14
CA GLN A 13 18.66 -4.21 14.81
C GLN A 13 20.09 -4.12 14.25
N GLU A 14 21.06 -4.76 14.89
CA GLU A 14 22.46 -4.80 14.42
C GLU A 14 22.56 -5.43 13.03
N GLN A 15 21.87 -6.54 12.80
CA GLN A 15 21.86 -7.24 11.52
C GLN A 15 21.25 -6.37 10.40
N LEU A 16 20.10 -5.73 10.66
CA LEU A 16 19.45 -4.85 9.71
C LEU A 16 20.31 -3.61 9.40
N ARG A 17 20.94 -3.02 10.41
CA ARG A 17 21.84 -1.86 10.25
C ARG A 17 23.06 -2.23 9.42
N ARG A 18 23.63 -3.43 9.63
CA ARG A 18 24.75 -3.97 8.85
C ARG A 18 24.34 -4.27 7.41
N SER A 19 23.14 -4.80 7.18
CA SER A 19 22.61 -5.04 5.83
C SER A 19 22.42 -3.73 5.06
N GLY A 20 21.98 -2.67 5.75
CA GLY A 20 21.73 -1.34 5.18
C GLY A 20 20.51 -1.27 4.25
N ILE A 21 19.99 -2.42 3.81
CA ILE A 21 18.81 -2.56 2.97
C ILE A 21 18.08 -3.88 3.30
N PHE A 22 16.75 -3.82 3.34
CA PHE A 22 15.88 -4.97 3.61
C PHE A 22 14.45 -4.70 3.13
N ALA A 23 13.70 -5.78 2.85
CA ALA A 23 12.25 -5.72 2.72
C ALA A 23 11.58 -5.55 4.07
N LEU A 24 10.50 -4.77 4.09
CA LEU A 24 9.69 -4.45 5.26
C LEU A 24 8.22 -4.56 4.87
N ASP A 25 7.46 -5.21 5.74
CA ASP A 25 6.00 -5.20 5.72
C ASP A 25 5.48 -5.25 7.17
N MET A 26 4.35 -4.61 7.46
CA MET A 26 3.77 -4.63 8.80
C MET A 26 2.34 -5.13 8.78
N GLU A 27 1.96 -5.80 9.86
CA GLU A 27 0.66 -6.41 10.00
C GLU A 27 0.00 -6.03 11.31
N GLY A 28 -1.33 -5.91 11.28
CA GLY A 28 -2.08 -5.43 12.42
C GLY A 28 -3.58 -5.43 12.20
N ARG A 29 -4.32 -5.16 13.28
CA ARG A 29 -5.76 -4.91 13.18
C ARG A 29 -5.94 -3.47 12.72
N ASP A 30 -6.67 -3.26 11.62
CA ASP A 30 -6.97 -1.93 11.05
C ASP A 30 -5.72 -1.05 10.90
N LEU A 31 -4.58 -1.67 10.54
CA LEU A 31 -3.26 -1.03 10.51
C LEU A 31 -3.30 0.33 9.79
N GLY A 32 -2.75 1.36 10.44
CA GLY A 32 -2.65 2.72 9.93
C GLY A 32 -3.96 3.52 9.96
N ALA A 33 -5.11 2.91 10.20
CA ALA A 33 -6.41 3.59 10.36
C ALA A 33 -6.65 4.04 11.81
N ALA A 34 -7.72 4.80 12.07
CA ALA A 34 -7.96 5.47 13.37
C ALA A 34 -7.82 4.58 14.63
N ASN A 35 -8.22 3.31 14.56
CA ASN A 35 -8.14 2.34 15.65
C ASN A 35 -7.09 1.24 15.40
N GLY A 36 -6.13 1.54 14.51
CA GLY A 36 -5.07 0.65 14.09
C GLY A 36 -4.22 0.19 15.26
N LYS A 37 -3.84 -1.09 15.23
CA LYS A 37 -2.90 -1.66 16.20
C LYS A 37 -1.91 -2.56 15.47
N LEU A 38 -0.65 -2.14 15.50
CA LEU A 38 0.49 -2.92 15.03
C LEU A 38 0.59 -4.24 15.82
N SER A 39 0.88 -5.32 15.09
CA SER A 39 0.99 -6.66 15.65
C SER A 39 2.28 -7.37 15.27
N VAL A 40 2.65 -7.33 14.00
CA VAL A 40 3.87 -7.99 13.49
C VAL A 40 4.61 -7.01 12.60
N ILE A 41 5.94 -7.00 12.70
CA ILE A 41 6.82 -6.31 11.76
C ILE A 41 7.70 -7.38 11.09
N SER A 42 7.56 -7.50 9.78
CA SER A 42 8.26 -8.49 8.98
C SER A 42 9.45 -7.84 8.29
N PHE A 43 10.58 -8.53 8.31
CA PHE A 43 11.80 -8.10 7.62
C PHE A 43 12.32 -9.23 6.76
N ARG A 44 12.86 -8.91 5.59
CA ARG A 44 13.72 -9.84 4.84
C ARG A 44 14.98 -9.17 4.33
N THR A 45 16.12 -9.74 4.69
CA THR A 45 17.44 -9.26 4.29
C THR A 45 17.83 -9.77 2.90
N LEU A 46 18.86 -9.18 2.30
CA LEU A 46 19.30 -9.57 0.94
C LEU A 46 19.89 -10.99 0.86
N ASP A 47 20.35 -11.53 1.99
CA ASP A 47 20.82 -12.91 2.17
C ASP A 47 19.67 -13.88 2.53
N ASP A 48 18.42 -13.49 2.24
CA ASP A 48 17.23 -14.34 2.33
C ASP A 48 16.87 -14.81 3.75
N VAL A 49 17.25 -14.03 4.77
CA VAL A 49 16.84 -14.28 6.16
C VAL A 49 15.59 -13.45 6.48
N THR A 50 14.51 -14.14 6.88
CA THR A 50 13.26 -13.50 7.32
C THR A 50 13.19 -13.40 8.84
N TYR A 51 12.79 -12.24 9.35
CA TYR A 51 12.51 -11.99 10.76
C TYR A 51 11.08 -11.51 10.92
N LEU A 52 10.37 -12.07 11.90
CA LEU A 52 9.03 -11.65 12.29
C LEU A 52 9.10 -11.14 13.72
N VAL A 53 8.97 -9.83 13.90
CA VAL A 53 8.92 -9.20 15.23
C VAL A 53 7.50 -9.26 15.74
N ASP A 54 7.29 -9.94 16.87
CA ASP A 54 6.02 -9.90 17.59
C ASP A 54 5.90 -8.57 18.34
N ALA A 55 5.33 -7.55 17.71
CA ALA A 55 5.24 -6.20 18.29
C ALA A 55 4.42 -6.18 19.59
N LEU A 56 3.53 -7.17 19.82
CA LEU A 56 2.73 -7.27 21.04
C LEU A 56 3.54 -7.84 22.22
N ALA A 57 4.70 -8.43 21.98
CA ALA A 57 5.61 -8.92 23.02
C ALA A 57 6.44 -7.79 23.67
N PHE A 58 6.35 -6.56 23.16
CA PHE A 58 7.19 -5.44 23.58
C PHE A 58 6.36 -4.23 24.01
N THR A 59 6.91 -3.44 24.93
CA THR A 59 6.44 -2.07 25.17
C THR A 59 6.92 -1.13 24.06
N ALA A 60 6.32 0.07 23.95
CA ALA A 60 6.77 1.08 23.00
C ALA A 60 8.26 1.44 23.22
N ASP A 61 8.69 1.58 24.48
CA ASP A 61 10.08 1.87 24.83
C ASP A 61 11.04 0.77 24.37
N GLN A 62 10.64 -0.49 24.50
CA GLN A 62 11.45 -1.62 24.03
C GLN A 62 11.56 -1.63 22.49
N LEU A 63 10.52 -1.22 21.77
CA LEU A 63 10.55 -1.10 20.30
C LEU A 63 11.35 0.10 19.81
N GLN A 64 11.69 1.07 20.67
CA GLN A 64 12.24 2.36 20.27
C GLN A 64 13.51 2.25 19.42
N SER A 65 14.38 1.26 19.70
CA SER A 65 15.62 1.04 18.95
C SER A 65 15.35 0.62 17.50
N LEU A 66 14.38 -0.27 17.29
CA LEU A 66 13.91 -0.70 15.97
C LEU A 66 13.16 0.44 15.25
N LEU A 67 12.28 1.14 15.96
CA LEU A 67 11.55 2.29 15.41
C LEU A 67 12.51 3.40 14.94
N SER A 68 13.58 3.65 15.70
CA SER A 68 14.63 4.61 15.33
C SER A 68 15.39 4.18 14.06
N LEU A 69 15.57 2.87 13.83
CA LEU A 69 16.13 2.33 12.60
C LEU A 69 15.18 2.54 11.39
N LEU A 70 13.87 2.37 11.59
CA LEU A 70 12.87 2.67 10.55
C LEU A 70 12.85 4.17 10.21
N ALA A 71 13.14 5.02 11.19
CA ALA A 71 13.34 6.45 10.99
C ALA A 71 14.69 6.81 10.36
N ASP A 72 15.65 5.90 10.22
CA ASP A 72 16.99 6.23 9.71
C ASP A 72 17.01 6.29 8.18
N SER A 73 17.22 7.46 7.58
CA SER A 73 17.23 7.63 6.12
C SER A 73 18.45 7.01 5.43
N SER A 74 19.50 6.68 6.19
CA SER A 74 20.68 5.97 5.66
C SER A 74 20.42 4.49 5.40
N VAL A 75 19.35 3.93 5.97
CA VAL A 75 18.95 2.53 5.82
C VAL A 75 17.75 2.44 4.88
N THR A 76 17.87 1.62 3.83
CA THR A 76 16.83 1.49 2.80
C THR A 76 15.78 0.43 3.19
N LYS A 77 14.52 0.86 3.29
CA LYS A 77 13.38 -0.04 3.53
C LYS A 77 12.63 -0.28 2.24
N LEU A 78 12.70 -1.48 1.69
CA LEU A 78 11.92 -1.87 0.52
C LEU A 78 10.50 -2.21 1.00
N VAL A 79 9.50 -1.52 0.48
CA VAL A 79 8.09 -1.72 0.86
C VAL A 79 7.23 -1.89 -0.39
N TRP A 80 6.04 -2.43 -0.24
CA TRP A 80 5.01 -2.41 -1.28
C TRP A 80 3.76 -1.71 -0.76
N ASP A 81 3.46 -0.52 -1.29
CA ASP A 81 2.32 0.27 -0.82
C ASP A 81 2.40 0.62 0.69
N GLY A 82 3.53 1.15 1.13
CA GLY A 82 3.86 1.40 2.54
C GLY A 82 3.08 2.54 3.20
N ARG A 83 1.99 3.02 2.59
CA ARG A 83 1.22 4.17 3.09
C ARG A 83 0.58 3.91 4.45
N MET A 84 0.05 2.71 4.64
CA MET A 84 -0.61 2.34 5.89
C MET A 84 0.41 2.05 6.99
N ASP A 85 1.56 1.46 6.63
CA ASP A 85 2.70 1.27 7.52
C ASP A 85 3.24 2.61 8.02
N ALA A 86 3.48 3.54 7.10
CA ALA A 86 3.93 4.90 7.43
C ALA A 86 2.90 5.65 8.29
N SER A 87 1.60 5.47 8.02
CA SER A 87 0.52 6.03 8.85
C SER A 87 0.53 5.44 10.26
N GLU A 88 0.73 4.14 10.41
CA GLU A 88 0.81 3.48 11.72
C GLU A 88 2.03 3.95 12.50
N LEU A 89 3.20 4.01 11.88
CA LEU A 89 4.42 4.47 12.54
C LEU A 89 4.30 5.94 12.98
N LEU A 90 3.78 6.80 12.11
CA LEU A 90 3.67 8.23 12.40
C LEU A 90 2.65 8.49 13.51
N HIS A 91 1.43 7.99 13.37
CA HIS A 91 0.35 8.32 14.28
C HIS A 91 0.25 7.39 15.50
N GLY A 92 0.82 6.20 15.42
CA GLY A 92 0.83 5.22 16.52
C GLY A 92 2.08 5.33 17.38
N TYR A 93 3.22 5.72 16.79
CA TYR A 93 4.52 5.73 17.47
C TYR A 93 5.26 7.07 17.37
N GLY A 94 4.71 8.08 16.68
CA GLY A 94 5.40 9.35 16.49
C GLY A 94 6.62 9.27 15.57
N VAL A 95 6.71 8.22 14.75
CA VAL A 95 7.90 7.91 13.93
C VAL A 95 7.60 8.04 12.46
N GLN A 96 8.37 8.90 11.78
CA GLN A 96 8.33 8.99 10.33
C GLN A 96 9.17 7.87 9.70
N LEU A 97 8.56 7.05 8.85
CA LEU A 97 9.28 6.09 8.01
C LEU A 97 10.11 6.86 6.97
N ARG A 98 11.45 6.84 7.10
CA ARG A 98 12.37 7.57 6.20
C ARG A 98 13.27 6.60 5.45
N GLY A 99 13.77 6.98 4.28
CA GLY A 99 14.65 6.10 3.48
C GLY A 99 13.93 4.90 2.85
N ALA A 100 12.59 4.86 2.90
CA ALA A 100 11.82 3.82 2.24
C ALA A 100 11.85 3.97 0.71
N VAL A 101 11.73 2.83 0.03
CA VAL A 101 11.63 2.66 -1.41
C VAL A 101 10.40 1.81 -1.69
N ASP A 102 9.35 2.45 -2.18
CA ASP A 102 8.07 1.81 -2.46
C ASP A 102 8.05 1.21 -3.87
N LEU A 103 8.04 -0.12 -3.94
CA LEU A 103 8.10 -0.88 -5.18
C LEU A 103 6.79 -0.82 -5.98
N GLN A 104 5.67 -0.40 -5.37
CA GLN A 104 4.43 -0.17 -6.11
C GLN A 104 4.57 1.04 -7.05
N ILE A 105 5.36 2.05 -6.66
CA ILE A 105 5.72 3.17 -7.53
C ILE A 105 6.63 2.68 -8.67
N ALA A 106 7.64 1.86 -8.34
CA ALA A 106 8.55 1.28 -9.34
C ALA A 106 7.81 0.43 -10.38
N ASP A 107 6.83 -0.39 -9.96
CA ASP A 107 5.99 -1.16 -10.86
C ASP A 107 5.22 -0.27 -11.85
N ILE A 108 4.63 0.83 -11.37
CA ILE A 108 3.92 1.77 -12.25
C ILE A 108 4.89 2.44 -13.23
N MET A 109 6.09 2.83 -12.77
CA MET A 109 7.12 3.40 -13.64
C MET A 109 7.59 2.40 -14.71
N ALA A 110 7.79 1.14 -14.36
CA ALA A 110 8.13 0.08 -15.31
C ALA A 110 6.97 -0.16 -16.30
N ARG A 111 5.72 -0.10 -15.84
CA ARG A 111 4.52 -0.20 -16.69
C ARG A 111 4.41 0.95 -17.69
N ARG A 112 4.70 2.20 -17.31
CA ARG A 112 4.70 3.35 -18.23
C ARG A 112 5.61 3.15 -19.45
N LYS A 113 6.70 2.40 -19.30
CA LYS A 113 7.65 2.14 -20.40
C LYS A 113 7.19 1.04 -21.35
N ARG A 114 6.36 0.09 -20.87
CA ARG A 114 6.04 -1.16 -21.60
C ARG A 114 4.59 -1.29 -22.03
N GLU A 115 3.67 -0.62 -21.34
CA GLU A 115 2.23 -0.73 -21.59
C GLU A 115 1.75 0.38 -22.52
N SER A 116 0.91 0.02 -23.49
CA SER A 116 0.21 1.01 -24.33
C SER A 116 -0.95 1.64 -23.57
N PHE A 117 -1.48 2.77 -24.07
CA PHE A 117 -2.73 3.33 -23.53
C PHE A 117 -3.89 2.32 -23.57
N PHE A 118 -3.92 1.41 -24.56
CA PHE A 118 -4.92 0.34 -24.61
C PHE A 118 -4.81 -0.64 -23.43
N ASP A 119 -3.60 -1.02 -23.06
CA ASP A 119 -3.35 -1.89 -21.90
C ASP A 119 -3.73 -1.19 -20.59
N GLN A 120 -3.37 0.09 -20.45
CA GLN A 120 -3.76 0.92 -19.32
C GLN A 120 -5.27 1.05 -19.21
N LYS A 121 -5.97 1.37 -20.31
CA LYS A 121 -7.42 1.45 -20.37
C LYS A 121 -8.08 0.13 -19.96
N ARG A 122 -7.51 -1.00 -20.37
CA ARG A 122 -7.97 -2.33 -19.95
C ARG A 122 -7.79 -2.56 -18.45
N ARG A 123 -6.70 -2.09 -17.83
CA ARG A 123 -6.50 -2.16 -16.37
C ARG A 123 -7.46 -1.23 -15.63
N LEU A 124 -7.60 0.02 -16.07
CA LEU A 124 -8.47 1.02 -15.45
C LEU A 124 -9.95 0.60 -15.45
N SER A 125 -10.39 -0.10 -16.51
CA SER A 125 -11.77 -0.59 -16.64
C SER A 125 -12.08 -1.89 -15.90
N ARG A 126 -11.05 -2.61 -15.42
CA ARG A 126 -11.21 -3.89 -14.71
C ARG A 126 -11.12 -3.71 -13.18
N GLY A 127 -11.71 -4.68 -12.47
CA GLY A 127 -11.60 -4.81 -11.02
C GLY A 127 -12.68 -4.06 -10.23
N TYR A 128 -12.58 -4.13 -8.91
CA TYR A 128 -13.43 -3.35 -8.00
C TYR A 128 -13.21 -1.87 -8.28
N ARG A 129 -14.31 -1.13 -8.41
CA ARG A 129 -14.32 0.28 -8.81
C ARG A 129 -13.61 0.53 -10.15
N GLY A 130 -13.92 -0.30 -11.14
CA GLY A 130 -13.53 -0.13 -12.54
C GLY A 130 -14.17 1.12 -13.14
N ILE A 131 -13.36 1.94 -13.84
CA ILE A 131 -13.89 3.12 -14.56
C ILE A 131 -14.54 2.61 -15.86
N PRO A 132 -15.78 3.00 -16.19
CA PRO A 132 -16.40 2.62 -17.46
C PRO A 132 -15.49 2.96 -18.64
N ALA A 133 -15.24 1.99 -19.52
CA ALA A 133 -14.29 2.16 -20.64
C ALA A 133 -14.64 3.32 -21.57
N SER A 134 -15.92 3.71 -21.66
CA SER A 134 -16.39 4.88 -22.40
C SER A 134 -15.94 6.22 -21.80
N LEU A 135 -15.61 6.27 -20.50
CA LEU A 135 -15.15 7.47 -19.81
C LEU A 135 -13.61 7.60 -19.82
N ILE A 136 -12.89 6.56 -20.24
CA ILE A 136 -11.42 6.54 -20.26
C ILE A 136 -10.93 7.06 -21.62
N THR A 137 -10.61 8.34 -21.67
CA THR A 137 -10.02 9.04 -22.83
C THR A 137 -8.51 9.19 -22.63
N GLU A 138 -7.75 9.21 -23.73
CA GLU A 138 -6.29 9.38 -23.64
C GLU A 138 -5.90 10.75 -23.07
N ALA A 139 -6.63 11.80 -23.46
CA ALA A 139 -6.40 13.16 -22.98
C ALA A 139 -6.49 13.32 -21.45
N GLU A 140 -7.36 12.56 -20.78
CA GLU A 140 -7.56 12.68 -19.32
C GLU A 140 -6.90 11.55 -18.52
N PHE A 141 -6.72 10.36 -19.12
CA PHE A 141 -6.30 9.15 -18.40
C PHE A 141 -4.94 8.58 -18.80
N ALA A 142 -4.20 9.21 -19.72
CA ALA A 142 -2.86 8.77 -20.11
C ALA A 142 -1.91 8.62 -18.90
N ASP A 143 -2.01 9.49 -17.90
CA ASP A 143 -1.19 9.44 -16.67
C ASP A 143 -1.92 8.87 -15.45
N VAL A 144 -3.11 8.27 -15.64
CA VAL A 144 -3.86 7.63 -14.55
C VAL A 144 -3.60 6.13 -14.56
N HIS A 145 -2.98 5.61 -13.50
CA HIS A 145 -2.59 4.21 -13.45
C HIS A 145 -3.30 3.45 -12.34
N ARG A 146 -3.76 2.22 -12.64
CA ARG A 146 -4.29 1.31 -11.62
C ARG A 146 -3.15 0.63 -10.86
N LEU A 147 -3.23 0.68 -9.53
CA LEU A 147 -2.36 -0.02 -8.60
C LEU A 147 -2.70 -1.52 -8.59
N ASN A 148 -1.66 -2.35 -8.54
CA ASN A 148 -1.77 -3.76 -8.22
C ASN A 148 -1.48 -3.97 -6.73
N GLY A 149 -2.18 -4.92 -6.11
CA GLY A 149 -1.73 -5.47 -4.83
C GLY A 149 -0.45 -6.30 -5.03
N LEU A 150 0.31 -6.51 -3.96
CA LEU A 150 1.61 -7.19 -3.98
C LEU A 150 1.57 -8.52 -4.73
N ARG A 151 0.64 -9.40 -4.33
CA ARG A 151 0.43 -10.71 -4.99
C ARG A 151 0.12 -10.58 -6.49
N GLY A 152 -0.69 -9.60 -6.87
CA GLY A 152 -1.04 -9.37 -8.27
C GLY A 152 0.16 -8.90 -9.10
N ALA A 153 1.05 -8.11 -8.51
CA ALA A 153 2.32 -7.76 -9.16
C ALA A 153 3.27 -8.96 -9.20
N ALA A 154 3.39 -9.73 -8.13
CA ALA A 154 4.20 -10.95 -8.10
C ALA A 154 3.77 -11.95 -9.20
N GLU A 155 2.47 -12.08 -9.46
CA GLU A 155 1.94 -12.84 -10.62
C GLU A 155 2.36 -12.19 -11.96
N ASP A 156 2.16 -10.87 -12.12
CA ASP A 156 2.49 -10.13 -13.37
C ASP A 156 4.00 -10.23 -13.73
N TYR A 157 4.89 -10.39 -12.73
CA TYR A 157 6.33 -10.53 -12.93
C TYR A 157 6.85 -11.98 -12.83
N GLY A 158 5.96 -12.96 -12.66
CA GLY A 158 6.32 -14.38 -12.62
C GLY A 158 7.09 -14.81 -11.36
N VAL A 159 7.01 -14.04 -10.27
CA VAL A 159 7.54 -14.41 -8.95
C VAL A 159 6.74 -15.57 -8.36
N ILE A 160 5.41 -15.53 -8.53
CA ILE A 160 4.52 -16.62 -8.14
C ILE A 160 3.70 -17.08 -9.34
N GLN A 161 3.37 -18.37 -9.35
CA GLN A 161 2.58 -18.97 -10.41
C GLN A 161 1.09 -18.73 -10.18
N ARG A 162 0.39 -18.35 -11.24
CA ARG A 162 -1.07 -18.33 -11.25
C ARG A 162 -1.57 -19.68 -11.81
N PRO A 163 -2.33 -20.48 -11.03
CA PRO A 163 -2.89 -21.73 -11.54
C PRO A 163 -3.75 -21.45 -12.78
N MET A 164 -3.54 -22.24 -13.83
CA MET A 164 -4.31 -22.12 -15.07
C MET A 164 -5.82 -22.25 -14.81
N GLY A 165 -6.61 -21.37 -15.43
CA GLY A 165 -8.08 -21.44 -15.41
C GLY A 165 -8.78 -20.63 -14.32
N LEU A 166 -8.07 -20.05 -13.34
CA LEU A 166 -8.69 -19.28 -12.25
C LEU A 166 -8.61 -17.76 -12.49
N ARG A 167 -9.78 -17.13 -12.71
CA ARG A 167 -9.96 -15.66 -12.71
C ARG A 167 -10.51 -15.20 -11.35
N GLY A 168 -9.81 -14.30 -10.67
CA GLY A 168 -10.20 -13.77 -9.35
C GLY A 168 -9.07 -13.85 -8.31
N PRO A 169 -9.30 -13.34 -7.08
CA PRO A 169 -8.42 -13.58 -5.93
C PRO A 169 -8.31 -15.08 -5.65
N GLN A 170 -7.12 -15.57 -5.34
CA GLN A 170 -6.87 -16.97 -5.01
C GLN A 170 -7.01 -17.22 -3.50
N GLY A 171 -7.47 -18.42 -3.15
CA GLY A 171 -7.45 -18.95 -1.78
C GLY A 171 -8.53 -18.39 -0.85
N PRO A 172 -8.73 -19.04 0.31
CA PRO A 172 -9.49 -18.42 1.39
C PRO A 172 -8.85 -17.07 1.71
N LYS A 173 -9.67 -16.04 1.82
CA LYS A 173 -9.19 -14.71 2.20
C LYS A 173 -8.61 -14.83 3.61
N PHE A 174 -7.33 -14.49 3.76
CA PHE A 174 -6.72 -14.42 5.07
C PHE A 174 -7.55 -13.50 5.98
N ASP A 175 -7.84 -13.97 7.18
CA ASP A 175 -8.64 -13.23 8.14
C ASP A 175 -7.76 -12.25 8.93
N HIS A 176 -7.61 -11.05 8.39
CA HIS A 176 -6.83 -9.97 9.02
C HIS A 176 -7.34 -9.55 10.42
N SER A 177 -8.54 -9.97 10.85
CA SER A 177 -9.01 -9.71 12.22
C SER A 177 -8.23 -10.49 13.29
N LYS A 178 -7.55 -11.57 12.88
CA LYS A 178 -6.83 -12.48 13.78
C LYS A 178 -5.44 -11.98 14.17
N TRP A 179 -4.94 -10.88 13.59
CA TRP A 179 -3.57 -10.42 13.81
C TRP A 179 -3.18 -10.23 15.27
N LEU A 180 -4.13 -9.95 16.17
CA LEU A 180 -3.84 -9.80 17.61
C LEU A 180 -3.80 -11.12 18.41
N GLN A 181 -4.12 -12.25 17.78
CA GLN A 181 -4.10 -13.57 18.43
C GLN A 181 -2.67 -14.04 18.69
N ARG A 182 -2.44 -14.69 19.83
CA ARG A 182 -1.15 -15.29 20.20
C ARG A 182 -1.34 -16.72 20.77
N PRO A 183 -0.38 -17.64 20.53
CA PRO A 183 0.79 -17.49 19.66
C PRO A 183 0.38 -17.25 18.19
N LEU A 184 1.28 -16.70 17.38
CA LEU A 184 1.01 -16.54 15.95
C LEU A 184 0.67 -17.90 15.35
N THR A 185 -0.40 -17.96 14.56
CA THR A 185 -0.78 -19.18 13.85
C THR A 185 0.21 -19.45 12.72
N ALA A 186 0.29 -20.72 12.27
CA ALA A 186 1.10 -21.06 11.11
C ALA A 186 0.70 -20.24 9.86
N GLU A 187 -0.61 -19.97 9.71
CA GLU A 187 -1.14 -19.16 8.61
C GLU A 187 -0.63 -17.71 8.67
N GLN A 188 -0.60 -17.10 9.86
CA GLN A 188 -0.04 -15.75 10.08
C GLN A 188 1.44 -15.70 9.74
N VAL A 189 2.21 -16.69 10.18
CA VAL A 189 3.65 -16.78 9.92
C VAL A 189 3.93 -16.93 8.43
N VAL A 190 3.18 -17.80 7.74
CA VAL A 190 3.32 -17.98 6.29
C VAL A 190 2.97 -16.69 5.55
N TYR A 191 1.82 -16.07 5.86
CA TYR A 191 1.39 -14.84 5.21
C TYR A 191 2.44 -13.73 5.35
N ALA A 192 2.84 -13.42 6.58
CA ALA A 192 3.80 -12.36 6.89
C ALA A 192 5.20 -12.62 6.27
N THR A 193 5.57 -13.89 6.09
CA THR A 193 6.81 -14.26 5.42
C THR A 193 6.70 -14.11 3.90
N GLU A 194 5.61 -14.61 3.29
CA GLU A 194 5.41 -14.55 1.84
C GLU A 194 5.42 -13.11 1.32
N ASP A 195 4.87 -12.16 2.07
CA ASP A 195 4.82 -10.76 1.63
C ASP A 195 6.23 -10.14 1.51
N VAL A 196 7.09 -10.26 2.54
CA VAL A 196 8.47 -9.75 2.44
C VAL A 196 9.34 -10.54 1.45
N ASP A 197 9.04 -11.82 1.22
CA ASP A 197 9.67 -12.64 0.18
C ASP A 197 9.33 -12.11 -1.21
N MET A 198 8.04 -11.80 -1.47
CA MET A 198 7.59 -11.22 -2.74
C MET A 198 8.15 -9.80 -2.95
N ILE A 199 8.18 -8.96 -1.92
CA ILE A 199 8.77 -7.61 -1.98
C ILE A 199 10.24 -7.71 -2.41
N LEU A 200 11.03 -8.57 -1.76
CA LEU A 200 12.44 -8.73 -2.09
C LEU A 200 12.64 -9.30 -3.51
N ALA A 201 11.82 -10.27 -3.93
CA ALA A 201 11.87 -10.83 -5.28
C ALA A 201 11.57 -9.78 -6.36
N LEU A 202 10.52 -8.97 -6.16
CA LEU A 202 10.18 -7.87 -7.07
C LEU A 202 11.27 -6.80 -7.13
N TYR A 203 11.88 -6.47 -6.00
CA TYR A 203 13.05 -5.58 -5.96
C TYR A 203 14.20 -6.11 -6.82
N ARG A 204 14.55 -7.39 -6.69
CA ARG A 204 15.60 -8.02 -7.50
C ARG A 204 15.30 -7.92 -8.99
N ILE A 205 14.05 -8.13 -9.41
CA ILE A 205 13.62 -7.98 -10.81
C ILE A 205 13.75 -6.53 -11.29
N PHE A 206 13.18 -5.57 -10.55
CA PHE A 206 13.21 -4.15 -10.95
C PHE A 206 14.62 -3.59 -10.97
N LYS A 207 15.46 -4.00 -10.01
CA LYS A 207 16.88 -3.66 -9.98
C LYS A 207 17.61 -4.23 -11.20
N GLY A 208 17.43 -5.52 -11.51
CA GLY A 208 18.05 -6.17 -12.65
C GLY A 208 17.66 -5.56 -14.00
N ARG A 209 16.45 -4.98 -14.10
CA ARG A 209 15.96 -4.28 -15.30
C ARG A 209 16.35 -2.80 -15.37
N GLY A 210 16.97 -2.24 -14.33
CA GLY A 210 17.26 -0.81 -14.26
C GLY A 210 16.03 0.08 -14.07
N ASP A 211 14.94 -0.48 -13.52
CA ASP A 211 13.70 0.26 -13.25
C ASP A 211 13.74 1.05 -11.94
N ILE A 212 14.78 0.87 -11.13
CA ILE A 212 14.96 1.58 -9.85
C ILE A 212 15.97 2.72 -10.02
N GLN A 213 15.48 3.95 -9.95
CA GLN A 213 16.30 5.15 -9.71
C GLN A 213 16.14 5.57 -8.25
N GLU A 214 16.99 5.05 -7.38
CA GLU A 214 16.77 5.06 -5.93
C GLU A 214 16.53 6.46 -5.35
N ALA A 215 17.34 7.46 -5.71
CA ALA A 215 17.19 8.82 -5.21
C ALA A 215 15.83 9.44 -5.59
N ASN A 216 15.36 9.19 -6.83
CA ASN A 216 14.07 9.68 -7.25
C ASN A 216 12.93 8.91 -6.56
N LEU A 217 13.06 7.59 -6.49
CA LEU A 217 12.07 6.71 -5.90
C LEU A 217 11.88 6.96 -4.41
N LYS A 218 12.94 7.29 -3.66
CA LYS A 218 12.86 7.73 -2.26
C LYS A 218 12.02 9.01 -2.11
N ARG A 219 12.22 10.02 -2.97
CA ARG A 219 11.41 11.25 -2.95
C ARG A 219 9.94 10.98 -3.29
N GLN A 220 9.68 10.14 -4.29
CA GLN A 220 8.33 9.76 -4.66
C GLN A 220 7.65 8.97 -3.53
N THR A 221 8.39 8.07 -2.89
CA THR A 221 7.93 7.29 -1.73
C THR A 221 7.55 8.20 -0.57
N GLU A 222 8.40 9.16 -0.23
CA GLU A 222 8.11 10.12 0.85
C GLU A 222 6.85 10.94 0.55
N ALA A 223 6.68 11.42 -0.68
CA ALA A 223 5.45 12.09 -1.11
C ALA A 223 4.22 11.16 -1.11
N TYR A 224 4.41 9.88 -1.42
CA TYR A 224 3.34 8.89 -1.43
C TYR A 224 2.85 8.55 -0.02
N HIS A 225 3.79 8.37 0.91
CA HIS A 225 3.51 8.12 2.32
C HIS A 225 2.95 9.36 3.03
N SER A 226 3.35 10.57 2.61
CA SER A 226 2.87 11.83 3.21
C SER A 226 1.38 12.12 2.98
N ILE A 227 0.70 11.36 2.11
CA ILE A 227 -0.75 11.45 1.90
C ILE A 227 -1.54 11.29 3.22
N HIS A 228 -1.00 10.53 4.18
CA HIS A 228 -1.59 10.35 5.50
C HIS A 228 -0.82 11.07 6.62
N SER A 229 0.06 12.02 6.28
CA SER A 229 0.86 12.74 7.28
C SER A 229 0.02 13.57 8.26
N ARG A 230 -1.07 14.20 7.78
CA ARG A 230 -1.92 15.09 8.59
C ARG A 230 -2.90 14.33 9.49
N CYS A 231 -3.38 13.17 9.04
CA CYS A 231 -4.31 12.34 9.78
C CYS A 231 -4.31 10.91 9.25
N ARG A 232 -4.66 9.97 10.14
CA ARG A 232 -4.94 8.59 9.75
C ARG A 232 -6.09 8.56 8.73
N PRO A 233 -6.03 7.72 7.68
CA PRO A 233 -7.08 7.62 6.68
C PRO A 233 -8.42 7.23 7.30
N ASP A 234 -9.47 7.91 6.83
CA ASP A 234 -10.85 7.56 7.15
C ASP A 234 -11.38 6.50 6.17
N GLY A 235 -11.82 5.38 6.72
CA GLY A 235 -12.48 4.30 5.99
C GLY A 235 -13.74 4.73 5.22
N SER A 236 -14.33 5.88 5.50
CA SER A 236 -15.50 6.40 4.78
C SER A 236 -15.15 7.22 3.53
N ASN A 237 -13.91 7.71 3.40
CA ASN A 237 -13.55 8.66 2.35
C ASN A 237 -13.30 7.96 0.99
N ALA A 238 -14.29 8.03 0.09
CA ALA A 238 -14.22 7.42 -1.23
C ALA A 238 -13.08 7.93 -2.12
N TYR A 239 -12.60 9.17 -1.92
CA TYR A 239 -11.51 9.78 -2.68
C TYR A 239 -10.13 9.30 -2.25
N LEU A 240 -10.04 8.58 -1.13
CA LEU A 240 -8.80 7.98 -0.63
C LEU A 240 -8.82 6.45 -0.72
N ARG A 241 -9.97 5.84 -1.04
CA ARG A 241 -10.20 4.38 -1.08
C ARG A 241 -10.37 3.84 -2.51
N HIS A 242 -9.42 4.13 -3.37
CA HIS A 242 -9.37 3.60 -4.73
C HIS A 242 -7.98 3.08 -5.07
N SER A 243 -7.91 2.08 -5.95
CA SER A 243 -6.65 1.50 -6.42
C SER A 243 -6.07 2.27 -7.62
N LEU A 244 -6.10 3.59 -7.57
CA LEU A 244 -5.47 4.45 -8.58
C LEU A 244 -4.27 5.14 -7.96
N MET A 245 -3.16 5.21 -8.71
CA MET A 245 -1.96 5.92 -8.33
C MET A 245 -2.31 7.38 -8.08
N PRO A 246 -2.03 7.93 -6.88
CA PRO A 246 -2.30 9.32 -6.61
C PRO A 246 -1.50 10.21 -7.58
N LEU A 247 -2.18 11.21 -8.16
CA LEU A 247 -1.56 12.17 -9.07
C LEU A 247 -0.39 12.90 -8.39
N ASP A 248 0.55 13.40 -9.19
CA ASP A 248 1.77 14.10 -8.73
C ASP A 248 2.71 13.27 -7.83
N ILE A 249 2.58 11.94 -7.81
CA ILE A 249 3.56 11.05 -7.17
C ILE A 249 4.61 10.55 -8.16
N LEU A 250 4.18 10.12 -9.35
CA LEU A 250 5.09 9.62 -10.39
C LEU A 250 5.98 10.73 -10.95
N ASP A 251 5.39 11.88 -11.21
CA ASP A 251 6.10 13.06 -11.66
C ASP A 251 5.93 14.09 -10.54
N LEU A 252 6.92 14.28 -9.67
CA LEU A 252 6.79 15.24 -8.56
C LEU A 252 6.74 16.68 -9.10
N PRO A 253 5.95 17.58 -8.49
CA PRO A 253 5.99 19.00 -8.83
C PRO A 253 7.38 19.58 -8.57
N ALA A 254 7.84 20.50 -9.41
CA ALA A 254 9.09 21.20 -9.16
C ALA A 254 8.99 22.05 -7.88
N PRO A 255 10.05 22.16 -7.06
CA PRO A 255 10.04 22.97 -5.84
C PRO A 255 9.56 24.40 -6.11
N GLY A 256 8.63 24.90 -5.29
CA GLY A 256 8.06 26.24 -5.42
C GLY A 256 6.97 26.39 -6.49
N SER A 257 6.62 25.33 -7.22
CA SER A 257 5.51 25.39 -8.20
C SER A 257 4.17 25.66 -7.50
N PRO A 258 3.27 26.45 -8.09
CA PRO A 258 1.95 26.69 -7.51
C PRO A 258 1.12 25.40 -7.49
N LEU A 259 0.57 25.09 -6.32
CA LEU A 259 -0.33 23.96 -6.11
C LEU A 259 -1.76 24.45 -5.87
N THR A 260 -2.74 23.61 -6.20
CA THR A 260 -4.16 23.87 -6.03
C THR A 260 -4.79 22.74 -5.22
N PRO A 261 -5.56 23.06 -4.17
CA PRO A 261 -6.23 22.04 -3.38
C PRO A 261 -7.38 21.41 -4.19
N CYS A 262 -7.39 20.08 -4.25
CA CYS A 262 -8.51 19.35 -4.84
C CYS A 262 -9.71 19.30 -3.87
N ASN A 263 -10.91 19.65 -4.34
CA ASN A 263 -12.13 19.61 -3.53
C ASN A 263 -12.59 18.19 -3.15
N GLY A 264 -12.06 17.14 -3.81
CA GLY A 264 -12.32 15.73 -3.48
C GLY A 264 -11.32 15.20 -2.46
N CYS A 265 -10.13 14.82 -2.90
CA CYS A 265 -9.11 14.20 -2.05
C CYS A 265 -8.37 15.16 -1.12
N ARG A 266 -8.61 16.48 -1.21
CA ARG A 266 -7.99 17.54 -0.39
C ARG A 266 -6.47 17.65 -0.49
N ARG A 267 -5.84 16.93 -1.43
CA ARG A 267 -4.41 17.06 -1.74
C ARG A 267 -4.15 18.37 -2.49
N GLU A 268 -2.99 18.96 -2.22
CA GLU A 268 -2.44 20.06 -3.01
C GLU A 268 -1.76 19.45 -4.24
N LEU A 269 -2.24 19.81 -5.44
CA LEU A 269 -1.83 19.22 -6.71
C LEU A 269 -1.49 20.30 -7.73
N SER A 270 -0.60 19.98 -8.65
CA SER A 270 -0.24 20.84 -9.78
C SER A 270 -1.45 21.07 -10.69
N GLN A 271 -1.46 22.20 -11.42
CA GLN A 271 -2.53 22.53 -12.36
C GLN A 271 -2.78 21.45 -13.42
N ARG A 272 -1.75 20.70 -13.83
CA ARG A 272 -1.88 19.58 -14.76
C ARG A 272 -2.78 18.44 -14.26
N CYS A 273 -3.11 18.39 -12.97
CA CYS A 273 -4.01 17.39 -12.38
C CYS A 273 -5.49 17.72 -12.57
N PHE A 274 -5.79 18.86 -13.18
CA PHE A 274 -7.13 19.40 -13.36
C PHE A 274 -7.43 19.54 -14.86
N SER A 275 -8.63 19.13 -15.25
CA SER A 275 -9.13 19.34 -16.62
C SER A 275 -9.55 20.79 -16.81
N PRO A 276 -9.48 21.36 -18.01
CA PRO A 276 -10.18 22.60 -18.32
C PRO A 276 -11.67 22.52 -17.97
N SER A 277 -12.26 21.32 -18.03
CA SER A 277 -13.64 21.02 -17.64
C SER A 277 -13.79 20.55 -16.18
N SER A 278 -12.79 20.79 -15.32
CA SER A 278 -12.78 20.35 -13.91
C SER A 278 -14.05 20.73 -13.19
N TYR A 279 -14.93 19.75 -13.04
CA TYR A 279 -16.20 19.92 -12.36
C TYR A 279 -15.92 20.15 -10.86
N HIS A 280 -16.36 21.30 -10.34
CA HIS A 280 -16.26 21.68 -8.91
C HIS A 280 -14.84 21.67 -8.32
N GLY A 281 -13.80 21.99 -9.10
CA GLY A 281 -12.42 22.08 -8.58
C GLY A 281 -11.85 20.74 -8.10
N LYS A 282 -12.23 19.63 -8.74
CA LYS A 282 -11.72 18.29 -8.46
C LYS A 282 -10.69 17.86 -9.52
N CYS A 283 -9.68 17.10 -9.11
CA CYS A 283 -8.73 16.49 -10.03
C CYS A 283 -9.38 15.35 -10.83
N PHE A 284 -8.81 14.96 -11.97
CA PHE A 284 -9.42 13.96 -12.87
C PHE A 284 -9.77 12.64 -12.16
N VAL A 285 -8.91 12.21 -11.23
CA VAL A 285 -9.14 11.00 -10.44
C VAL A 285 -10.38 11.17 -9.56
N CYS A 286 -10.49 12.27 -8.82
CA CYS A 286 -11.68 12.52 -7.98
C CYS A 286 -12.95 12.71 -8.82
N SER A 287 -12.84 13.38 -9.98
CA SER A 287 -13.96 13.51 -10.92
C SER A 287 -14.38 12.15 -11.50
N ALA A 288 -13.45 11.24 -11.75
CA ALA A 288 -13.75 9.87 -12.18
C ALA A 288 -14.46 9.08 -11.07
N MET A 289 -14.03 9.23 -9.82
CA MET A 289 -14.67 8.60 -8.66
C MET A 289 -16.12 9.07 -8.46
N ASP A 290 -16.40 10.36 -8.70
CA ASP A 290 -17.77 10.89 -8.66
C ASP A 290 -18.65 10.23 -9.73
N LYS A 291 -18.16 10.14 -10.97
CA LYS A 291 -18.89 9.55 -12.09
C LYS A 291 -19.18 8.05 -11.88
N GLU A 292 -18.36 7.36 -11.09
CA GLU A 292 -18.60 5.97 -10.69
C GLU A 292 -19.81 5.82 -9.74
N GLN A 293 -20.06 6.83 -8.90
CA GLN A 293 -21.15 6.82 -7.91
C GLN A 293 -22.52 7.15 -8.54
N VAL A 294 -22.57 7.70 -9.76
CA VAL A 294 -23.81 8.10 -10.47
C VAL A 294 -24.39 6.96 -11.33
N LYS A 295 -24.22 5.68 -10.94
CA LYS A 295 -24.98 4.60 -11.61
C LYS A 295 -26.47 4.73 -11.26
N PRO A 296 -27.39 4.75 -12.24
CA PRO A 296 -28.82 4.78 -11.96
C PRO A 296 -29.23 3.54 -11.17
N ALA A 297 -30.08 3.73 -10.17
CA ALA A 297 -30.71 2.67 -9.39
C ALA A 297 -31.57 1.80 -10.30
N GLY A 298 -30.98 0.76 -10.91
CA GLY A 298 -31.72 -0.06 -11.87
C GLY A 298 -31.02 -1.31 -12.40
N VAL A 299 -29.76 -1.58 -12.04
CA VAL A 299 -29.13 -2.87 -12.36
C VAL A 299 -28.55 -3.45 -11.08
N GLN A 300 -29.37 -4.23 -10.37
CA GLN A 300 -28.90 -5.16 -9.35
C GLN A 300 -28.06 -6.26 -10.03
N GLY A 301 -26.81 -5.95 -10.36
CA GLY A 301 -25.78 -6.99 -10.31
C GLY A 301 -25.67 -7.41 -8.84
N ARG A 302 -25.65 -8.72 -8.56
CA ARG A 302 -25.44 -9.28 -7.22
C ARG A 302 -24.15 -8.72 -6.61
N GLY A 303 -24.26 -7.57 -5.97
CA GLY A 303 -23.21 -6.93 -5.22
C GLY A 303 -23.16 -7.59 -3.85
N MET A 304 -22.05 -8.25 -3.55
CA MET A 304 -21.62 -8.46 -2.17
C MET A 304 -21.67 -7.09 -1.47
N ARG A 305 -22.56 -6.99 -0.49
CA ARG A 305 -22.69 -5.82 0.37
C ARG A 305 -21.41 -5.70 1.18
N TYR A 306 -20.57 -4.72 0.83
CA TYR A 306 -19.57 -4.19 1.75
C TYR A 306 -19.96 -2.76 2.07
N GLY A 307 -20.64 -2.60 3.20
CA GLY A 307 -20.84 -1.35 3.90
C GLY A 307 -20.51 -1.59 5.38
N PRO A 308 -19.95 -0.59 6.09
CA PRO A 308 -19.41 -0.78 7.44
C PRO A 308 -20.55 -0.80 8.46
N ARG A 309 -20.44 -1.60 9.51
CA ARG A 309 -21.04 -1.32 10.82
C ARG A 309 -20.50 -2.25 11.91
N SER A 310 -20.04 -1.57 12.96
CA SER A 310 -19.94 -1.98 14.36
C SER A 310 -21.17 -2.75 14.86
N ASP A 311 -20.88 -3.77 15.66
CA ASP A 311 -21.55 -4.29 16.87
C ASP A 311 -23.09 -4.21 16.98
N LEU A 312 -23.70 -5.32 17.40
CA LEU A 312 -24.56 -5.43 18.59
C LEU A 312 -25.18 -6.85 18.67
N PHE A 313 -24.84 -7.54 19.77
CA PHE A 313 -25.66 -8.43 20.61
C PHE A 313 -26.65 -9.45 20.03
N GLY A 314 -26.64 -10.63 20.65
CA GLY A 314 -27.84 -11.45 20.84
C GLY A 314 -27.51 -12.94 20.92
N GLY A 315 -27.38 -13.45 22.15
CA GLY A 315 -27.12 -14.88 22.42
C GLY A 315 -28.36 -15.77 22.32
N LEU A 316 -28.26 -16.88 23.06
CA LEU A 316 -29.12 -18.08 23.11
C LEU A 316 -28.86 -19.07 21.96
N LEU A 317 -28.88 -20.39 22.15
CA LEU A 317 -28.74 -21.33 23.27
C LEU A 317 -29.14 -22.68 22.65
N PHE A 318 -28.63 -23.76 23.23
CA PHE A 318 -29.12 -25.14 23.14
C PHE A 318 -28.66 -26.07 22.00
N ALA A 319 -28.21 -27.22 22.51
CA ALA A 319 -27.94 -28.54 21.95
C ALA A 319 -26.62 -28.71 21.19
#